data_AF-A0A929DZL5-F1
#
_entry.id   AF-A0A929DZL5-F1
#
_cell.length_a   1.000
_cell.length_b   1.000
_cell.length_c   1.000
_cell.angle_alpha   90.00
_cell.angle_beta   90.00
_cell.angle_gamma   90.00
#
_symmetry.space_group_name_H-M   'P 1'
#
loop_
_entity.id
_entity.type
_entity.pdbx_description
1 polymer ?
#
loop_
_entity_poly.entity_id
_entity_poly.type
_entity_poly.pdbx_seq_one_letter_code
_entity_poly.pdbx_strand_id
1 'polypeptide(L)'
;AYFQVGVPVFSMDLWGLSKKDSGSVEDALLSFTDTQPGKNGFVAWEPFDHPTLGAVEIGGFVPYIGTTPPYEWADSLLNLQVPWILKLAGELPDLHIYEVITSERGNGIYQLDIWIENRAFIPFPTDMGSRNMQPAPAVLTLEGEQVEFISGYKRTPISRVGGKSRVKTTLLIQMEKPGKIILKLESLTAGHDLQTIKIGG
;
A
#
# COMPACT_ATOMS: atom_id res chain seq x y z
N ALA A 1 6.62 -15.47 0.08
CA ALA A 1 6.89 -14.23 0.83
C ALA A 1 7.41 -13.17 -0.14
N TYR A 2 6.81 -11.97 -0.15
CA TYR A 2 7.07 -10.90 -1.11
C TYR A 2 8.28 -10.02 -0.76
N PHE A 3 9.33 -10.60 -0.16
CA PHE A 3 10.48 -9.82 0.32
C PHE A 3 11.17 -9.04 -0.81
N GLN A 4 11.18 -9.59 -2.01
CA GLN A 4 11.84 -9.02 -3.20
C GLN A 4 11.32 -7.65 -3.65
N VAL A 5 10.08 -7.27 -3.31
CA VAL A 5 9.48 -6.01 -3.81
C VAL A 5 9.60 -4.83 -2.84
N GLY A 6 10.00 -5.05 -1.58
CA GLY A 6 10.13 -3.95 -0.61
C GLY A 6 8.82 -3.26 -0.22
N VAL A 7 7.68 -3.80 -0.67
CA VAL A 7 6.32 -3.30 -0.41
C VAL A 7 5.73 -4.06 0.77
N PRO A 8 5.14 -3.37 1.76
CA PRO A 8 4.46 -4.03 2.86
C PRO A 8 3.24 -4.81 2.35
N VAL A 9 3.09 -6.05 2.81
CA VAL A 9 1.95 -6.91 2.52
C VAL A 9 1.29 -7.26 3.84
N PHE A 10 -0.02 -7.07 3.92
CA PHE A 10 -0.81 -7.42 5.08
C PHE A 10 -1.82 -8.49 4.66
N SER A 11 -1.89 -9.57 5.44
CA SER A 11 -2.94 -10.57 5.35
C SER A 11 -3.75 -10.51 6.63
N MET A 12 -5.06 -10.46 6.49
CA MET A 12 -5.98 -10.58 7.60
C MET A 12 -6.85 -11.79 7.36
N ASP A 13 -7.00 -12.61 8.39
CA ASP A 13 -8.00 -13.66 8.35
C ASP A 13 -9.36 -12.99 8.52
N LEU A 14 -10.17 -13.02 7.46
CA LEU A 14 -11.55 -12.52 7.50
C LEU A 14 -12.39 -13.30 8.50
N TRP A 15 -12.14 -14.60 8.56
CA TRP A 15 -12.91 -15.58 9.26
C TRP A 15 -12.03 -16.80 9.56
N GLY A 16 -12.29 -17.45 10.69
CA GLY A 16 -11.68 -18.72 11.04
C GLY A 16 -12.31 -19.31 12.29
N LEU A 17 -12.30 -20.63 12.39
CA LEU A 17 -12.73 -21.34 13.59
C LEU A 17 -11.63 -21.28 14.64
N SER A 18 -11.97 -20.79 15.83
CA SER A 18 -11.05 -20.83 16.96
C SER A 18 -10.89 -22.27 17.44
N LYS A 19 -9.67 -22.79 17.35
CA LYS A 19 -9.33 -24.12 17.86
C LYS A 19 -9.05 -24.01 19.37
N LYS A 20 -9.68 -24.84 20.19
CA LYS A 20 -9.20 -25.05 21.58
C LYS A 20 -7.87 -25.81 21.53
N ASP A 21 -6.92 -25.44 22.38
CA ASP A 21 -5.51 -25.90 22.37
C ASP A 21 -5.30 -27.44 22.32
N SER A 22 -6.33 -28.26 22.59
CA SER A 22 -6.27 -29.73 22.60
C SER A 22 -7.32 -30.47 21.75
N GLY A 23 -8.17 -29.78 20.98
CA GLY A 23 -9.24 -30.41 20.18
C GLY A 23 -8.84 -30.79 18.75
N SER A 24 -9.58 -31.70 18.10
CA SER A 24 -9.46 -31.92 16.65
C SER A 24 -10.12 -30.78 15.85
N VAL A 25 -9.87 -30.69 14.54
CA VAL A 25 -10.53 -29.67 13.68
C VAL A 25 -12.02 -30.00 13.56
N GLU A 26 -12.34 -31.28 13.54
CA GLU A 26 -13.67 -31.85 13.48
C GLU A 26 -14.49 -31.51 14.73
N ASP A 27 -13.89 -31.55 15.92
CA ASP A 27 -14.55 -31.15 17.17
C ASP A 27 -14.91 -29.66 17.17
N ALA A 28 -14.01 -28.81 16.66
CA ALA A 28 -14.27 -27.38 16.54
C ALA A 28 -15.39 -27.10 15.54
N LEU A 29 -15.43 -27.83 14.42
CA LEU A 29 -16.46 -27.72 13.40
C LEU A 29 -17.83 -28.19 13.89
N LEU A 30 -17.86 -29.28 14.67
CA LEU A 30 -19.07 -29.80 15.30
C LEU A 30 -19.61 -28.82 16.33
N SER A 31 -18.76 -28.37 17.26
CA SER A 31 -19.13 -27.38 18.26
C SER A 31 -19.64 -26.08 17.64
N PHE A 32 -19.05 -25.66 16.52
CA PHE A 32 -19.49 -24.47 15.80
C PHE A 32 -20.85 -24.67 15.14
N THR A 33 -21.05 -25.82 14.48
CA THR A 33 -22.32 -26.18 13.84
C THR A 33 -23.47 -26.16 14.84
N ASP A 34 -23.25 -26.65 16.06
CA ASP A 34 -24.25 -26.63 17.13
C ASP A 34 -24.64 -25.23 17.59
N THR A 35 -23.74 -24.25 17.44
CA THR A 35 -23.99 -22.85 17.82
C THR A 35 -24.62 -22.01 16.71
N GLN A 36 -24.69 -22.53 15.47
CA GLN A 36 -25.22 -21.75 14.35
C GLN A 36 -26.74 -21.59 14.40
N PRO A 37 -27.27 -20.42 13.99
CA PRO A 37 -28.70 -20.24 13.77
C PRO A 37 -29.21 -21.27 12.76
N GLY A 38 -30.20 -22.07 13.15
CA GLY A 38 -30.84 -23.07 12.28
C GLY A 38 -30.17 -24.45 12.21
N LYS A 39 -29.00 -24.67 12.85
CA LYS A 39 -28.30 -25.97 12.90
C LYS A 39 -28.03 -26.63 11.52
N ASN A 40 -27.92 -25.83 10.47
CA ASN A 40 -27.81 -26.31 9.08
C ASN A 40 -26.37 -26.68 8.65
N GLY A 41 -25.44 -26.89 9.57
CA GLY A 41 -24.04 -27.20 9.24
C GLY A 41 -23.71 -28.69 9.13
N PHE A 42 -24.64 -29.58 9.51
CA PHE A 42 -24.46 -31.03 9.46
C PHE A 42 -25.76 -31.71 9.01
N VAL A 43 -25.67 -32.52 7.95
CA VAL A 43 -26.76 -33.32 7.41
C VAL A 43 -26.64 -34.73 7.99
N ALA A 44 -27.70 -35.23 8.60
CA ALA A 44 -27.75 -36.59 9.10
C ALA A 44 -27.52 -37.58 7.94
N TRP A 45 -26.72 -38.62 8.18
CA TRP A 45 -26.46 -39.65 7.19
C TRP A 45 -27.75 -40.38 6.82
N GLU A 46 -28.05 -40.47 5.53
CA GLU A 46 -29.19 -41.21 4.99
C GLU A 46 -28.75 -42.17 3.86
N PRO A 47 -29.38 -43.36 3.74
CA PRO A 47 -29.11 -44.28 2.64
C PRO A 47 -29.53 -43.69 1.29
N PHE A 48 -28.68 -43.87 0.28
CA PHE A 48 -28.91 -43.43 -1.09
C PHE A 48 -28.42 -44.49 -2.08
N ASP A 49 -29.22 -44.76 -3.12
CA ASP A 49 -28.82 -45.68 -4.19
C ASP A 49 -28.23 -44.91 -5.36
N HIS A 50 -26.91 -44.91 -5.46
CA HIS A 50 -26.19 -44.13 -6.47
C HIS A 50 -26.12 -44.89 -7.80
N PRO A 51 -26.43 -44.25 -8.95
CA PRO A 51 -26.54 -44.92 -10.26
C PRO A 51 -25.33 -45.76 -10.70
N THR A 52 -24.12 -45.43 -10.21
CA THR A 52 -22.89 -46.17 -10.52
C THR A 52 -22.19 -46.80 -9.32
N LEU A 53 -22.54 -46.42 -8.08
CA LEU A 53 -21.86 -46.89 -6.86
C LEU A 53 -22.71 -47.88 -6.06
N GLY A 54 -24.01 -48.00 -6.37
CA GLY A 54 -24.97 -48.80 -5.60
C GLY A 54 -25.31 -48.13 -4.26
N ALA A 55 -25.63 -48.94 -3.26
CA ALA A 55 -26.00 -48.46 -1.92
C ALA A 55 -24.85 -47.74 -1.22
N VAL A 56 -25.03 -46.45 -0.97
CA VAL A 56 -24.11 -45.56 -0.24
C VAL A 56 -24.88 -44.76 0.81
N GLU A 57 -24.18 -44.07 1.70
CA GLU A 57 -24.78 -43.09 2.61
C GLU A 57 -24.35 -41.69 2.20
N ILE A 58 -25.27 -40.73 2.27
CA ILE A 58 -25.01 -39.30 2.01
C ILE A 58 -25.32 -38.49 3.26
N GLY A 59 -24.44 -37.56 3.61
CA GLY A 59 -24.56 -36.77 4.84
C GLY A 59 -23.22 -36.18 5.25
N GLY A 60 -23.14 -35.72 6.50
CA GLY A 60 -21.95 -35.10 7.09
C GLY A 60 -22.01 -33.57 7.08
N PHE A 61 -20.84 -32.93 7.24
CA PHE A 61 -20.74 -31.48 7.27
C PHE A 61 -21.11 -30.86 5.93
N VAL A 62 -21.93 -29.80 5.97
CA VAL A 62 -22.29 -29.04 4.77
C VAL A 62 -21.04 -28.39 4.18
N PRO A 63 -20.88 -28.35 2.83
CA PRO A 63 -19.74 -27.72 2.20
C PRO A 63 -19.49 -26.30 2.73
N TYR A 64 -18.21 -25.97 2.91
CA TYR A 64 -17.72 -24.64 3.31
C TYR A 64 -18.05 -24.17 4.72
N ILE A 65 -18.69 -24.98 5.57
CA ILE A 65 -19.05 -24.61 6.95
C ILE A 65 -17.84 -24.15 7.80
N GLY A 66 -16.64 -24.67 7.51
CA GLY A 66 -15.41 -24.27 8.20
C GLY A 66 -14.66 -23.10 7.57
N THR A 67 -14.98 -22.74 6.32
CA THR A 67 -14.22 -21.76 5.52
C THR A 67 -15.02 -20.50 5.19
N THR A 68 -16.34 -20.55 5.32
CA THR A 68 -17.23 -19.44 4.98
C THR A 68 -18.08 -19.10 6.20
N PRO A 69 -18.01 -17.84 6.70
CA PRO A 69 -18.83 -17.42 7.82
C PRO A 69 -20.32 -17.42 7.44
N PRO A 70 -21.24 -17.56 8.41
CA PRO A 70 -22.65 -17.27 8.21
C PRO A 70 -22.86 -15.88 7.60
N TYR A 71 -23.82 -15.76 6.68
CA TYR A 71 -24.12 -14.49 6.02
C TYR A 71 -24.57 -13.41 7.03
N GLU A 72 -25.26 -13.82 8.09
CA GLU A 72 -25.72 -12.95 9.17
C GLU A 72 -24.56 -12.22 9.88
N TRP A 73 -23.33 -12.73 9.75
CA TRP A 73 -22.15 -12.13 10.36
C TRP A 73 -21.41 -11.18 9.41
N ALA A 74 -21.82 -11.10 8.14
CA ALA A 74 -21.14 -10.30 7.11
C ALA A 74 -20.96 -8.84 7.55
N ASP A 75 -22.03 -8.18 8.01
CA ASP A 75 -21.97 -6.77 8.42
C ASP A 75 -21.00 -6.56 9.59
N SER A 76 -21.01 -7.43 10.60
CA SER A 76 -20.11 -7.34 11.75
C SER A 76 -18.64 -7.50 11.33
N LEU A 77 -18.35 -8.48 10.47
CA LEU A 77 -17.01 -8.74 9.96
C LEU A 77 -16.52 -7.56 9.10
N LEU A 78 -17.35 -7.07 8.18
CA LEU A 78 -16.99 -5.95 7.30
C LEU A 78 -16.76 -4.65 8.08
N ASN A 79 -17.62 -4.36 9.07
CA ASN A 79 -17.49 -3.17 9.91
C ASN A 79 -16.18 -3.15 10.72
N LEU A 80 -15.63 -4.32 11.05
CA LEU A 80 -14.33 -4.41 11.71
C LEU A 80 -13.16 -4.23 10.73
N GLN A 81 -13.22 -4.88 9.57
CA GLN A 81 -12.06 -4.98 8.68
C GLN A 81 -11.89 -3.80 7.74
N VAL A 82 -12.99 -3.29 7.16
CA VAL A 82 -12.93 -2.22 6.16
C VAL A 82 -12.24 -0.96 6.70
N PRO A 83 -12.58 -0.45 7.91
CA PRO A 83 -11.92 0.75 8.45
C PRO A 83 -10.42 0.54 8.67
N TRP A 84 -10.00 -0.67 9.06
CA TRP A 84 -8.59 -0.98 9.27
C TRP A 84 -7.81 -1.03 7.96
N ILE A 85 -8.38 -1.64 6.92
CA ILE A 85 -7.77 -1.67 5.58
C ILE A 85 -7.61 -0.26 5.02
N LEU A 86 -8.65 0.58 5.14
CA LEU A 86 -8.59 1.97 4.71
C LEU A 86 -7.57 2.78 5.52
N LYS A 87 -7.47 2.54 6.83
CA LYS A 87 -6.44 3.16 7.68
C LYS A 87 -5.04 2.78 7.20
N LEU A 88 -4.78 1.50 6.93
CA LEU A 88 -3.48 1.07 6.41
C LEU A 88 -3.16 1.66 5.04
N ALA A 89 -4.16 1.74 4.14
CA ALA A 89 -3.98 2.37 2.85
C ALA A 89 -3.55 3.84 2.98
N GLY A 90 -4.10 4.56 3.97
CA GLY A 90 -3.70 5.93 4.30
C GLY A 90 -2.30 6.07 4.93
N GLU A 91 -1.68 4.98 5.38
CA GLU A 91 -0.31 4.99 5.90
C GLU A 91 0.74 4.64 4.84
N LEU A 92 0.31 4.27 3.62
CA LEU A 92 1.22 4.07 2.48
C LEU A 92 1.96 5.36 2.13
N PRO A 93 3.20 5.28 1.62
CA PRO A 93 4.00 6.48 1.37
C PRO A 93 3.30 7.48 0.47
N ASP A 94 3.38 8.75 0.84
CA ASP A 94 2.70 9.85 0.13
C ASP A 94 3.65 11.04 0.01
N LEU A 95 4.33 11.13 -1.13
CA LEU A 95 5.38 12.12 -1.37
C LEU A 95 4.82 13.41 -1.95
N HIS A 96 5.23 14.53 -1.36
CA HIS A 96 4.83 15.86 -1.78
C HIS A 96 6.01 16.81 -1.80
N ILE A 97 5.93 17.82 -2.66
CA ILE A 97 6.86 18.95 -2.63
C ILE A 97 6.39 19.87 -1.51
N TYR A 98 7.15 19.89 -0.41
CA TYR A 98 6.79 20.66 0.78
C TYR A 98 7.10 22.14 0.59
N GLU A 99 8.32 22.44 0.15
CA GLU A 99 8.82 23.81 0.04
C GLU A 99 9.92 23.88 -1.02
N VAL A 100 9.96 25.01 -1.72
CA VAL A 100 11.02 25.33 -2.68
C VAL A 100 11.55 26.71 -2.36
N ILE A 101 12.81 26.77 -1.91
CA ILE A 101 13.50 28.02 -1.64
C ILE A 101 14.42 28.31 -2.81
N THR A 102 14.24 29.47 -3.42
CA THR A 102 15.10 29.96 -4.51
C THR A 102 16.05 31.02 -3.96
N SER A 103 17.34 30.88 -4.21
CA SER A 103 18.36 31.86 -3.84
C SER A 103 19.19 32.24 -5.04
N GLU A 104 19.25 33.53 -5.35
CA GLU A 104 20.10 34.04 -6.43
C GLU A 104 21.58 33.98 -6.01
N ARG A 105 22.43 33.48 -6.90
CA ARG A 105 23.89 33.40 -6.74
C ARG A 105 24.64 34.37 -7.66
N GLY A 106 23.91 35.18 -8.41
CA GLY A 106 24.42 36.14 -9.39
C GLY A 106 24.67 35.52 -10.77
N ASN A 107 24.88 36.37 -11.78
CA ASN A 107 25.13 35.95 -13.17
C ASN A 107 24.03 35.03 -13.78
N GLY A 108 22.78 35.25 -13.38
CA GLY A 108 21.65 34.40 -13.78
C GLY A 108 21.67 33.00 -13.18
N ILE A 109 22.52 32.73 -12.18
CA ILE A 109 22.56 31.45 -11.47
C ILE A 109 21.62 31.49 -10.27
N TYR A 110 20.79 30.47 -10.16
CA TYR A 110 19.84 30.27 -9.08
C TYR A 110 20.07 28.93 -8.40
N GLN A 111 20.11 28.95 -7.08
CA GLN A 111 20.07 27.75 -6.25
C GLN A 111 18.63 27.44 -5.87
N LEU A 112 18.19 26.23 -6.18
CA LEU A 112 16.90 25.69 -5.78
C LEU A 112 17.08 24.66 -4.69
N ASP A 113 16.63 25.00 -3.49
CA ASP A 113 16.56 24.11 -2.34
C ASP A 113 15.13 23.55 -2.24
N ILE A 114 14.96 22.30 -2.67
CA ILE A 114 13.66 21.63 -2.80
C ILE A 114 13.53 20.61 -1.69
N TRP A 115 12.51 20.80 -0.84
CA TRP A 115 12.16 19.87 0.23
C TRP A 115 11.02 18.96 -0.23
N ILE A 116 11.27 17.66 -0.16
CA ILE A 116 10.28 16.64 -0.42
C ILE A 116 9.91 16.01 0.91
N GLU A 117 8.62 15.95 1.20
CA GLU A 117 8.09 15.33 2.41
C GLU A 117 7.36 14.04 2.09
N ASN A 118 7.42 13.09 3.02
CA ASN A 118 6.49 11.97 3.07
C ASN A 118 5.47 12.26 4.16
N ARG A 119 4.20 12.46 3.75
CA ARG A 119 3.11 12.77 4.67
C ARG A 119 2.60 11.56 5.43
N ALA A 120 2.95 10.35 5.03
CA ALA A 120 2.49 9.10 5.64
C ALA A 120 3.54 8.47 6.58
N PHE A 121 3.13 7.48 7.37
CA PHE A 121 4.02 6.82 8.33
C PHE A 121 5.00 5.83 7.69
N ILE A 122 4.60 5.12 6.64
CA ILE A 122 5.48 4.14 6.00
C ILE A 122 6.55 4.88 5.18
N PRO A 123 7.84 4.57 5.35
CA PRO A 123 8.92 5.21 4.59
C PRO A 123 8.90 4.81 3.11
N PHE A 124 9.43 5.69 2.26
CA PHE A 124 9.66 5.42 0.84
C PHE A 124 11.16 5.31 0.55
N PRO A 125 11.65 4.16 0.08
CA PRO A 125 11.08 2.83 0.26
C PRO A 125 11.27 2.36 1.72
N THR A 126 10.78 1.16 2.03
CA THR A 126 11.13 0.47 3.28
C THR A 126 12.62 0.12 3.33
N ASP A 127 13.12 -0.27 4.50
CA ASP A 127 14.50 -0.73 4.66
C ASP A 127 14.81 -1.95 3.78
N MET A 128 13.86 -2.89 3.69
CA MET A 128 13.96 -4.03 2.77
C MET A 128 13.92 -3.57 1.31
N GLY A 129 13.05 -2.61 0.98
CA GLY A 129 13.01 -2.04 -0.35
C GLY A 129 14.31 -1.36 -0.77
N SER A 130 14.95 -0.65 0.16
CA SER A 130 16.29 -0.08 -0.07
C SER A 130 17.33 -1.14 -0.38
N ARG A 131 17.31 -2.28 0.33
CA ARG A 131 18.23 -3.40 0.09
C ARG A 131 18.00 -4.06 -1.27
N ASN A 132 16.75 -4.14 -1.70
CA ASN A 132 16.36 -4.80 -2.94
C ASN A 132 16.28 -3.84 -4.13
N MET A 133 16.56 -2.55 -3.93
CA MET A 133 16.41 -1.48 -4.92
C MET A 133 14.99 -1.43 -5.53
N GLN A 134 13.98 -1.63 -4.67
CA GLN A 134 12.56 -1.63 -5.03
C GLN A 134 11.71 -0.92 -3.97
N PRO A 135 10.64 -0.18 -4.35
CA PRO A 135 10.31 0.25 -5.70
C PRO A 135 11.39 1.17 -6.31
N ALA A 136 11.29 1.44 -7.61
CA ALA A 136 12.13 2.43 -8.26
C ALA A 136 12.04 3.80 -7.55
N PRO A 137 13.13 4.60 -7.52
CA PRO A 137 13.10 5.93 -6.91
C PRO A 137 12.00 6.81 -7.49
N ALA A 138 11.47 7.71 -6.65
CA ALA A 138 10.62 8.79 -7.13
C ALA A 138 11.49 9.75 -7.97
N VAL A 139 10.91 10.40 -8.96
CA VAL A 139 11.65 11.28 -9.87
C VAL A 139 11.13 12.69 -9.72
N LEU A 140 12.01 13.60 -9.34
CA LEU A 140 11.78 15.03 -9.42
C LEU A 140 12.23 15.53 -10.79
N THR A 141 11.28 15.94 -11.62
CA THR A 141 11.54 16.50 -12.94
C THR A 141 11.34 18.01 -12.92
N LEU A 142 12.35 18.74 -13.37
CA LEU A 142 12.29 20.19 -13.56
C LEU A 142 12.07 20.51 -15.04
N GLU A 143 10.98 21.22 -15.34
CA GLU A 143 10.63 21.69 -16.69
C GLU A 143 10.60 23.21 -16.72
N GLY A 144 11.33 23.81 -17.65
CA GLY A 144 11.36 25.25 -17.86
C GLY A 144 12.02 25.58 -19.20
N GLU A 145 11.72 26.75 -19.75
CA GLU A 145 12.37 27.24 -20.96
C GLU A 145 13.76 27.81 -20.63
N GLN A 146 14.74 27.51 -21.50
CA GLN A 146 16.10 28.05 -21.42
C GLN A 146 16.80 27.81 -20.07
N VAL A 147 16.51 26.68 -19.41
CA VAL A 147 17.16 26.28 -18.15
C VAL A 147 18.39 25.43 -18.44
N GLU A 148 19.56 25.91 -18.02
CA GLU A 148 20.80 25.15 -18.04
C GLU A 148 21.11 24.63 -16.62
N PHE A 149 21.48 23.35 -16.50
CA PHE A 149 21.83 22.74 -15.21
C PHE A 149 23.33 22.86 -14.97
N ILE A 150 23.71 23.66 -13.97
CA ILE A 150 25.09 23.79 -13.51
C ILE A 150 25.44 22.65 -12.55
N SER A 151 24.48 22.27 -11.70
CA SER A 151 24.61 21.13 -10.79
C SER A 151 23.27 20.42 -10.59
N GLY A 152 23.34 19.09 -10.52
CA GLY A 152 22.17 18.21 -10.50
C GLY A 152 21.68 17.86 -11.90
N TYR A 153 20.52 17.21 -11.96
CA TYR A 153 19.97 16.71 -13.22
C TYR A 153 18.53 17.16 -13.40
N LYS A 154 18.11 17.32 -14.66
CA LYS A 154 16.72 17.58 -15.02
C LYS A 154 15.74 16.59 -14.37
N ARG A 155 16.12 15.31 -14.32
CA ARG A 155 15.40 14.24 -13.64
C ARG A 155 16.26 13.79 -12.47
N THR A 156 15.96 14.29 -11.29
CA THR A 156 16.69 13.97 -10.07
C THR A 156 15.98 12.85 -9.31
N PRO A 157 16.63 11.70 -9.09
CA PRO A 157 16.03 10.60 -8.35
C PRO A 157 16.00 10.90 -6.84
N ILE A 158 14.85 10.64 -6.22
CA ILE A 158 14.60 10.75 -4.79
C ILE A 158 14.51 9.32 -4.26
N SER A 159 15.63 8.85 -3.74
CA SER A 159 15.83 7.43 -3.41
C SER A 159 15.27 7.04 -2.05
N ARG A 160 15.24 7.96 -1.08
CA ARG A 160 14.72 7.68 0.26
C ARG A 160 14.12 8.89 0.94
N VAL A 161 12.94 8.70 1.52
CA VAL A 161 12.26 9.63 2.41
C VAL A 161 11.68 8.82 3.57
N GLY A 162 12.09 9.13 4.80
CA GLY A 162 11.53 8.49 6.00
C GLY A 162 10.03 8.75 6.15
N GLY A 163 9.35 7.95 6.97
CA GLY A 163 7.96 8.22 7.35
C GLY A 163 7.84 9.54 8.11
N LYS A 164 6.81 10.34 7.82
CA LYS A 164 6.58 11.65 8.44
C LYS A 164 7.84 12.54 8.47
N SER A 165 8.67 12.42 7.44
CA SER A 165 9.99 13.05 7.36
C SER A 165 10.17 13.80 6.05
N ARG A 166 11.24 14.59 5.97
CA ARG A 166 11.59 15.39 4.79
C ARG A 166 13.02 15.12 4.35
N VAL A 167 13.25 15.21 3.05
CA VAL A 167 14.59 15.19 2.45
C VAL A 167 14.78 16.45 1.61
N LYS A 168 15.98 17.02 1.66
CA LYS A 168 16.37 18.18 0.86
C LYS A 168 17.14 17.72 -0.37
N THR A 169 16.79 18.28 -1.52
CA THR A 169 17.56 18.19 -2.77
C THR A 169 17.90 19.60 -3.22
N THR A 170 19.17 19.85 -3.56
CA THR A 170 19.63 21.14 -4.05
C THR A 170 20.02 21.03 -5.52
N LEU A 171 19.50 21.93 -6.36
CA LEU A 171 19.86 22.07 -7.77
C LEU A 171 20.46 23.45 -8.01
N LEU A 172 21.45 23.54 -8.89
CA LEU A 172 21.95 24.81 -9.40
C LEU A 172 21.61 24.92 -10.87
N ILE A 173 20.86 25.95 -11.20
CA ILE A 173 20.44 26.22 -12.58
C ILE A 173 20.88 27.61 -12.99
N GLN A 174 21.10 27.80 -14.28
CA GLN A 174 21.33 29.09 -14.89
C GLN A 174 20.16 29.40 -15.83
N MET A 175 19.66 30.63 -15.73
CA MET A 175 18.61 31.18 -16.58
C MET A 175 19.00 32.59 -17.00
N GLU A 176 19.03 32.84 -18.31
CA GLU A 176 19.32 34.17 -18.85
C GLU A 176 18.16 35.15 -18.68
N LYS A 177 16.92 34.62 -18.61
CA LYS A 177 15.70 35.41 -18.47
C LYS A 177 14.84 34.87 -17.32
N PRO A 178 14.18 35.75 -16.56
CA PRO A 178 13.15 35.34 -15.62
C PRO A 178 12.07 34.50 -16.30
N GLY A 179 11.61 33.45 -15.61
CA GLY A 179 10.70 32.47 -16.19
C GLY A 179 9.97 31.65 -15.16
N LYS A 180 8.97 30.89 -15.64
CA LYS A 180 8.26 29.90 -14.83
C LYS A 180 8.96 28.55 -14.98
N ILE A 181 9.12 27.88 -13.85
CA ILE A 181 9.60 26.50 -13.79
C ILE A 181 8.51 25.65 -13.15
N ILE A 182 8.31 24.46 -13.71
CA ILE A 182 7.40 23.45 -13.19
C ILE A 182 8.25 22.32 -12.60
N LEU A 183 8.02 22.02 -11.33
CA LEU A 183 8.56 20.85 -10.65
C LEU A 183 7.47 19.79 -10.61
N LYS A 184 7.78 18.61 -11.15
CA LYS A 184 6.92 17.42 -11.12
C LYS A 184 7.60 16.37 -10.29
N LEU A 185 6.96 15.92 -9.22
CA LEU A 185 7.39 14.79 -8.43
C LEU A 185 6.52 13.59 -8.81
N GLU A 186 7.13 12.51 -9.28
CA GLU A 186 6.41 11.34 -9.75
C GLU A 186 6.96 10.06 -9.12
N SER A 187 6.06 9.24 -8.57
CA SER A 187 6.37 7.90 -8.07
C SER A 187 5.27 6.93 -8.48
N LEU A 188 5.64 5.69 -8.81
CA LEU A 188 4.66 4.64 -9.10
C LEU A 188 3.87 4.21 -7.87
N THR A 189 4.47 4.33 -6.68
CA THR A 189 3.91 3.76 -5.43
C THR A 189 3.76 4.78 -4.32
N ALA A 190 4.13 6.05 -4.55
CA ALA A 190 4.15 7.07 -3.51
C ALA A 190 3.55 8.41 -3.95
N GLY A 191 2.61 8.37 -4.89
CA GLY A 191 1.88 9.54 -5.37
C GLY A 191 2.64 10.37 -6.40
N HIS A 192 2.04 11.52 -6.73
CA HIS A 192 2.60 12.53 -7.61
C HIS A 192 2.22 13.91 -7.11
N ASP A 193 3.06 14.91 -7.39
CA ASP A 193 2.81 16.29 -7.02
C ASP A 193 3.39 17.24 -8.09
N LEU A 194 2.81 18.43 -8.20
CA LEU A 194 3.19 19.43 -9.18
C LEU A 194 3.20 20.81 -8.53
N GLN A 195 4.36 21.48 -8.59
CA GLN A 195 4.51 22.85 -8.11
C GLN A 195 5.10 23.74 -9.20
N THR A 196 4.51 24.92 -9.40
CA THR A 196 5.07 25.94 -10.29
C THR A 196 5.75 27.02 -9.47
N ILE A 197 7.00 27.33 -9.81
CA ILE A 197 7.79 28.41 -9.20
C ILE A 197 8.12 29.47 -10.26
N LYS A 198 8.28 30.71 -9.83
CA LYS A 198 8.81 31.79 -10.67
C LYS A 198 10.24 32.07 -10.26
N ILE A 199 11.12 32.20 -11.24
CA ILE A 199 12.53 32.56 -11.03
C ILE A 199 12.79 33.90 -11.71
N GLY A 200 13.47 34.80 -11.01
CA GLY A 200 13.85 36.11 -11.52
C GLY A 200 12.78 37.21 -11.38
N GLY A 201 11.79 37.05 -10.50
CA GLY A 201 10.76 38.07 -10.19
C GLY A 201 9.49 37.50 -9.59
#